data_AF-A0A7J3LMA8-F1
#
_entry.id   AF-A0A7J3LMA8-F1
#
_cell.length_a   1.000
_cell.length_b   1.000
_cell.length_c   1.000
_cell.angle_alpha   90.00
_cell.angle_beta   90.00
_cell.angle_gamma   90.00
#
_symmetry.space_group_name_H-M   'P 1'
#
loop_
_entity.id
_entity.type
_entity.pdbx_description
1 polymer ?
#
loop_
_entity_poly.entity_id
_entity_poly.type
_entity_poly.pdbx_seq_one_letter_code
_entity_poly.pdbx_strand_id
1 'polypeptide(L)'
;MRRTIITFLILICCKSVFSTIYYASPAGTGTGAPNSPFKIADFWKVAKPGDTLILTDGRYYGDGSMITPPEGLSGTQENPITVRAQNDGKAEIDGERSRAPVSLKNNHWFILEGFNAHSAGGSASTSVVSLSYSSNNIIRRVCAWDATDGNTNIFGIHHGSHNLLEDCAGWGMARKIFSNAQEGNYTTFRRCFGRWEGSHASGRKKVFALSYNSYHTICENCIGTWDSILMNETYTLIDYYGNPIGPIYTNYEVNMATGIFSNDDFDSGYPDNADVRILGSIAYLKPEQRYHNSFRWWFGPISLWLKGIKIENSISIIEPQGHVDIRNTYLEGGDSTNKATRLTMIGGKDVSISNQWQPSNNYRSASCSQIIANNGNILNPNISGVNTGATIMKRYVDGKLTSENLWPWPMNKRIIDAMQQSGREPIDVTKTIFELCGGTLPDEFKTNPNGSSIVEAAKDWLMNPAKRSLYEDLLKRQNSDTEQRYRHDY
;
A
#
# COMPACT_ATOMS: atom_id res chain seq x y z
N MET A 1 31.05 -66.25 -0.11
CA MET A 1 30.58 -64.99 -0.70
C MET A 1 30.62 -63.90 0.38
N ARG A 2 31.72 -63.13 0.47
CA ARG A 2 31.83 -61.97 1.37
C ARG A 2 31.29 -60.74 0.63
N ARG A 3 30.17 -60.18 1.08
CA ARG A 3 29.62 -58.92 0.55
C ARG A 3 30.24 -57.76 1.31
N THR A 4 31.12 -57.02 0.63
CA THR A 4 31.64 -55.72 1.07
C THR A 4 30.52 -54.70 0.93
N ILE A 5 30.03 -54.16 2.05
CA ILE A 5 29.11 -53.02 2.07
C ILE A 5 29.98 -51.76 1.99
N ILE A 6 29.92 -51.05 0.86
CA ILE A 6 30.52 -49.73 0.68
C ILE A 6 29.49 -48.71 1.14
N THR A 7 29.72 -48.10 2.29
CA THR A 7 28.92 -46.97 2.78
C THR A 7 29.39 -45.70 2.07
N PHE A 8 28.57 -45.16 1.16
CA PHE A 8 28.76 -43.83 0.57
C PHE A 8 28.34 -42.78 1.60
N LEU A 9 29.32 -42.09 2.19
CA LEU A 9 29.09 -40.92 3.04
C LEU A 9 28.86 -39.70 2.11
N ILE A 10 27.60 -39.33 1.88
CA ILE A 10 27.27 -38.08 1.18
C ILE A 10 27.51 -36.92 2.15
N LEU A 11 28.65 -36.25 1.98
CA LEU A 11 28.97 -35.02 2.71
C LEU A 11 28.12 -33.88 2.11
N ILE A 12 26.95 -33.60 2.69
CA ILE A 12 26.17 -32.40 2.36
C ILE A 12 26.93 -31.22 2.97
N CYS A 13 27.77 -30.58 2.17
CA CYS A 13 28.47 -29.37 2.54
C CYS A 13 27.45 -28.22 2.52
N CYS A 14 26.76 -28.01 3.63
CA CYS A 14 25.87 -26.87 3.82
C CYS A 14 26.74 -25.61 3.84
N LYS A 15 26.88 -24.92 2.70
CA LYS A 15 27.50 -23.60 2.67
C LYS A 15 26.62 -22.66 3.50
N SER A 16 27.09 -22.33 4.71
CA SER A 16 26.59 -21.18 5.47
C SER A 16 26.76 -19.94 4.60
N VAL A 17 25.66 -19.43 4.04
CA VAL A 17 25.65 -18.11 3.41
C VAL A 17 25.62 -17.11 4.56
N PHE A 18 26.77 -16.49 4.84
CA PHE A 18 26.85 -15.44 5.87
C PHE A 18 26.21 -14.17 5.31
N SER A 19 25.11 -13.74 5.93
CA SER A 19 24.50 -12.42 5.69
C SER A 19 25.49 -11.32 6.10
N THR A 20 25.77 -10.39 5.19
CA THR A 20 26.62 -9.22 5.46
C THR A 20 25.77 -7.96 5.54
N ILE A 21 26.08 -7.08 6.50
CA ILE A 21 25.46 -5.77 6.64
C ILE A 21 26.38 -4.71 6.05
N TYR A 22 25.87 -3.97 5.07
CA TYR A 22 26.50 -2.81 4.46
C TYR A 22 25.74 -1.54 4.80
N TYR A 23 26.40 -0.39 4.64
CA TYR A 23 25.83 0.93 4.86
C TYR A 23 25.97 1.77 3.60
N ALA A 24 24.93 2.51 3.24
CA ALA A 24 25.00 3.59 2.27
C ALA A 24 24.62 4.92 2.93
N SER A 25 25.17 6.02 2.43
CA SER A 25 24.83 7.38 2.83
C SER A 25 24.68 8.28 1.60
N PRO A 26 24.02 9.44 1.70
CA PRO A 26 23.88 10.38 0.57
C PRO A 26 25.21 10.77 -0.09
N ALA A 27 26.25 10.93 0.72
CA ALA A 27 27.59 11.34 0.30
C ALA A 27 28.59 10.16 0.25
N GLY A 28 28.11 8.92 0.34
CA GLY A 28 28.97 7.75 0.44
C GLY A 28 29.86 7.55 -0.79
N THR A 29 31.09 7.12 -0.56
CA THR A 29 32.11 6.83 -1.58
C THR A 29 33.03 5.69 -1.14
N GLY A 30 32.63 4.97 -0.08
CA GLY A 30 33.47 4.06 0.67
C GLY A 30 33.29 2.58 0.33
N THR A 31 33.56 1.73 1.32
CA THR A 31 33.56 0.27 1.20
C THR A 31 32.28 -0.40 1.72
N GLY A 32 31.30 0.38 2.16
CA GLY A 32 30.05 -0.10 2.75
C GLY A 32 30.14 -0.41 4.23
N ALA A 33 31.27 -0.11 4.88
CA ALA A 33 31.38 -0.15 6.34
C ALA A 33 30.62 1.04 6.98
N PRO A 34 30.20 0.96 8.25
CA PRO A 34 29.48 2.06 8.93
C PRO A 34 30.21 3.42 8.88
N ASN A 35 31.54 3.42 8.96
CA ASN A 35 32.39 4.61 8.90
C ASN A 35 32.91 4.93 7.49
N SER A 36 32.56 4.12 6.49
CA SER A 36 32.94 4.28 5.10
C SER A 36 31.79 3.81 4.20
N PRO A 37 30.62 4.48 4.26
CA PRO A 37 29.42 4.02 3.59
C PRO A 37 29.53 4.13 2.07
N PHE A 38 28.81 3.25 1.38
CA PHE A 38 28.63 3.26 -0.06
C PHE A 38 27.71 4.41 -0.56
N LYS A 39 27.71 4.65 -1.87
CA LYS A 39 26.44 5.01 -2.55
C LYS A 39 25.61 3.76 -2.79
N ILE A 40 24.28 3.86 -2.89
CA ILE A 40 23.41 2.69 -3.11
C ILE A 40 23.88 1.84 -4.31
N ALA A 41 24.30 2.48 -5.41
CA ALA A 41 24.78 1.78 -6.61
C ALA A 41 26.05 0.92 -6.37
N ASP A 42 26.89 1.23 -5.38
CA ASP A 42 28.09 0.45 -5.10
C ASP A 42 27.76 -0.85 -4.37
N PHE A 43 26.70 -0.88 -3.57
CA PHE A 43 26.23 -2.09 -2.90
C PHE A 43 25.88 -3.20 -3.91
N TRP A 44 25.29 -2.84 -5.05
CA TRP A 44 24.89 -3.83 -6.06
C TRP A 44 26.04 -4.62 -6.68
N LYS A 45 27.27 -4.11 -6.57
CA LYS A 45 28.48 -4.80 -7.05
C LYS A 45 28.91 -5.95 -6.13
N VAL A 46 28.44 -5.94 -4.88
CA VAL A 46 28.83 -6.92 -3.85
C VAL A 46 27.66 -7.72 -3.29
N ALA A 47 26.43 -7.25 -3.48
CA ALA A 47 25.21 -7.85 -2.93
C ALA A 47 25.03 -9.32 -3.33
N LYS A 48 24.69 -10.15 -2.35
CA LYS A 48 24.33 -11.56 -2.48
C LYS A 48 23.05 -11.86 -1.70
N PRO A 49 22.36 -12.98 -1.98
CA PRO A 49 21.24 -13.43 -1.16
C PRO A 49 21.56 -13.39 0.34
N GLY A 50 20.68 -12.75 1.11
CA GLY A 50 20.80 -12.58 2.56
C GLY A 50 21.49 -11.28 3.00
N ASP A 51 22.17 -10.56 2.10
CA ASP A 51 22.82 -9.30 2.47
C ASP A 51 21.81 -8.18 2.75
N THR A 52 22.20 -7.27 3.64
CA THR A 52 21.40 -6.10 4.02
C THR A 52 22.17 -4.81 3.74
N LEU A 53 21.55 -3.87 3.04
CA LEU A 53 21.98 -2.47 2.95
C LEU A 53 21.18 -1.60 3.91
N ILE A 54 21.88 -0.93 4.81
CA ILE A 54 21.34 0.07 5.73
C ILE A 54 21.53 1.46 5.12
N LEU A 55 20.44 2.19 4.91
CA LEU A 55 20.47 3.57 4.44
C LEU A 55 20.55 4.51 5.65
N THR A 56 21.66 5.23 5.82
CA THR A 56 21.75 6.28 6.84
C THR A 56 20.79 7.42 6.52
N ASP A 57 20.48 8.23 7.52
CA ASP A 57 19.58 9.38 7.36
C ASP A 57 20.10 10.38 6.31
N GLY A 58 19.17 10.98 5.57
CA GLY A 58 19.42 12.03 4.60
C GLY A 58 18.74 11.79 3.25
N ARG A 59 18.93 12.76 2.35
CA ARG A 59 18.34 12.77 1.00
C ARG A 59 19.32 12.20 -0.02
N TYR A 60 18.90 11.14 -0.69
CA TYR A 60 19.60 10.39 -1.71
C TYR A 60 19.12 10.85 -3.08
N TYR A 61 20.00 11.49 -3.84
CA TYR A 61 19.71 12.02 -5.16
C TYR A 61 20.86 11.73 -6.14
N GLY A 62 20.60 11.89 -7.45
CA GLY A 62 21.50 11.45 -8.52
C GLY A 62 21.51 9.93 -8.75
N ASP A 63 22.04 9.52 -9.90
CA ASP A 63 21.94 8.15 -10.42
C ASP A 63 22.48 7.07 -9.46
N GLY A 64 23.57 7.37 -8.75
CA GLY A 64 24.19 6.43 -7.81
C GLY A 64 23.37 6.18 -6.53
N SER A 65 22.29 6.93 -6.31
CA SER A 65 21.54 6.94 -5.06
C SER A 65 20.14 6.34 -5.18
N MET A 66 19.76 5.83 -6.36
CA MET A 66 18.46 5.19 -6.58
C MET A 66 18.51 3.70 -6.21
N ILE A 67 17.37 3.14 -5.80
CA ILE A 67 17.25 1.70 -5.52
C ILE A 67 16.90 1.00 -6.84
N THR A 68 17.94 0.79 -7.65
CA THR A 68 17.84 0.19 -8.98
C THR A 68 18.90 -0.91 -9.14
N PRO A 69 18.71 -2.08 -8.50
CA PRO A 69 19.64 -3.20 -8.67
C PRO A 69 19.75 -3.64 -10.15
N PRO A 70 20.88 -4.23 -10.56
CA PRO A 70 21.02 -4.83 -11.89
C PRO A 70 19.91 -5.84 -12.17
N GLU A 71 19.45 -5.89 -13.42
CA GLU A 71 18.44 -6.83 -13.88
C GLU A 71 18.90 -8.28 -13.61
N GLY A 72 18.02 -9.10 -13.03
CA GLY A 72 18.32 -10.49 -12.67
C GLY A 72 18.96 -10.70 -11.29
N LEU A 73 19.51 -9.66 -10.64
CA LEU A 73 20.00 -9.78 -9.26
C LEU A 73 18.83 -10.12 -8.34
N SER A 74 18.93 -11.21 -7.56
CA SER A 74 17.84 -11.68 -6.70
C SER A 74 18.38 -12.26 -5.41
N GLY A 75 17.57 -12.17 -4.35
CA GLY A 75 17.74 -13.01 -3.17
C GLY A 75 17.24 -14.43 -3.40
N THR A 76 17.10 -15.20 -2.33
CA THR A 76 16.32 -16.45 -2.31
C THR A 76 15.20 -16.36 -1.28
N GLN A 77 14.30 -17.35 -1.28
CA GLN A 77 13.23 -17.45 -0.29
C GLN A 77 13.74 -17.41 1.15
N GLU A 78 14.84 -18.11 1.41
CA GLU A 78 15.45 -18.20 2.74
C GLU A 78 16.39 -17.02 3.03
N ASN A 79 16.91 -16.36 1.97
CA ASN A 79 17.92 -15.32 2.08
C ASN A 79 17.58 -14.15 1.13
N PRO A 80 16.54 -13.36 1.44
CA PRO A 80 16.20 -12.19 0.65
C PRO A 80 17.30 -11.13 0.73
N ILE A 81 17.44 -10.30 -0.30
CA ILE A 81 18.29 -9.10 -0.25
C ILE A 81 17.48 -7.98 0.40
N THR A 82 18.00 -7.37 1.45
CA THR A 82 17.28 -6.32 2.19
C THR A 82 17.90 -4.94 1.94
N VAL A 83 17.07 -3.94 1.65
CA VAL A 83 17.44 -2.53 1.73
C VAL A 83 16.50 -1.85 2.73
N ARG A 84 17.05 -1.29 3.80
CA ARG A 84 16.23 -0.64 4.83
C ARG A 84 16.84 0.65 5.34
N ALA A 85 15.98 1.59 5.72
CA ALA A 85 16.44 2.79 6.43
C ALA A 85 17.00 2.43 7.81
N GLN A 86 18.05 3.15 8.23
CA GLN A 86 18.59 3.06 9.59
C GLN A 86 17.55 3.54 10.60
N ASN A 87 16.95 4.70 10.33
CA ASN A 87 15.84 5.26 11.07
C ASN A 87 14.65 5.41 10.13
N ASP A 88 13.51 4.84 10.54
CA ASP A 88 12.29 4.82 9.74
C ASP A 88 11.87 6.24 9.32
N GLY A 89 11.75 6.45 8.01
CA GLY A 89 11.40 7.71 7.38
C GLY A 89 12.50 8.74 7.22
N LYS A 90 13.73 8.42 7.58
CA LYS A 90 14.85 9.38 7.54
C LYS A 90 15.74 9.23 6.33
N ALA A 91 15.64 8.14 5.58
CA ALA A 91 16.21 8.02 4.25
C ALA A 91 15.16 8.46 3.21
N GLU A 92 15.49 9.47 2.42
CA GLU A 92 14.63 10.05 1.37
C GLU A 92 15.27 9.78 0.00
N ILE A 93 14.65 8.93 -0.82
CA ILE A 93 15.10 8.63 -2.18
C ILE A 93 14.39 9.57 -3.16
N ASP A 94 15.12 10.52 -3.72
CA ASP A 94 14.60 11.57 -4.57
C ASP A 94 15.02 11.38 -6.03
N GLY A 95 14.04 11.11 -6.88
CA GLY A 95 14.25 10.94 -8.32
C GLY A 95 14.52 12.24 -9.07
N GLU A 96 14.43 13.41 -8.42
CA GLU A 96 14.69 14.74 -8.99
C GLU A 96 13.87 15.03 -10.26
N ARG A 97 12.68 14.41 -10.38
CA ARG A 97 11.86 14.39 -11.60
C ARG A 97 12.63 13.98 -12.86
N SER A 98 13.68 13.20 -12.67
CA SER A 98 14.63 12.80 -13.73
C SER A 98 14.88 11.29 -13.76
N ARG A 99 14.55 10.57 -12.68
CA ARG A 99 14.89 9.16 -12.46
C ARG A 99 13.74 8.39 -11.83
N ALA A 100 13.83 7.06 -11.83
CA ALA A 100 12.99 6.19 -11.01
C ALA A 100 13.63 6.03 -9.61
N PRO A 101 12.99 6.46 -8.51
CA PRO A 101 13.51 6.29 -7.16
C PRO A 101 13.74 4.82 -6.80
N VAL A 102 12.77 3.96 -7.13
CA VAL A 102 12.84 2.52 -6.90
C VAL A 102 12.37 1.77 -8.14
N SER A 103 13.24 0.93 -8.70
CA SER A 103 12.92 0.09 -9.85
C SER A 103 13.52 -1.29 -9.70
N LEU A 104 12.66 -2.28 -9.47
CA LEU A 104 12.99 -3.71 -9.54
C LEU A 104 12.56 -4.23 -10.92
N LYS A 105 13.51 -4.74 -11.70
CA LYS A 105 13.27 -5.31 -13.03
C LYS A 105 13.89 -6.70 -13.09
N ASN A 106 13.07 -7.73 -13.21
CA ASN A 106 13.50 -9.13 -13.06
C ASN A 106 14.31 -9.34 -11.76
N ASN A 107 13.86 -8.74 -10.65
CA ASN A 107 14.49 -8.88 -9.34
C ASN A 107 13.50 -9.55 -8.38
N HIS A 108 13.93 -10.64 -7.74
CA HIS A 108 13.10 -11.45 -6.87
C HIS A 108 13.65 -11.47 -5.45
N TRP A 109 12.78 -11.71 -4.48
CA TRP A 109 13.16 -11.90 -3.07
C TRP A 109 13.92 -10.70 -2.49
N PHE A 110 13.41 -9.49 -2.73
CA PHE A 110 13.85 -8.28 -2.06
C PHE A 110 12.94 -7.92 -0.88
N ILE A 111 13.52 -7.34 0.17
CA ILE A 111 12.81 -6.62 1.22
C ILE A 111 13.24 -5.15 1.16
N LEU A 112 12.32 -4.26 0.82
CA LEU A 112 12.55 -2.81 0.81
C LEU A 112 11.76 -2.17 1.96
N GLU A 113 12.44 -1.47 2.86
CA GLU A 113 11.83 -1.06 4.14
C GLU A 113 12.17 0.34 4.65
N GLY A 114 11.12 1.05 5.10
CA GLY A 114 11.25 2.15 6.05
C GLY A 114 11.84 3.45 5.49
N PHE A 115 12.06 3.57 4.19
CA PHE A 115 12.48 4.82 3.55
C PHE A 115 11.29 5.53 2.88
N ASN A 116 11.50 6.78 2.49
CA ASN A 116 10.58 7.53 1.65
C ASN A 116 11.12 7.60 0.21
N ALA A 117 10.26 7.61 -0.80
CA ALA A 117 10.66 7.69 -2.21
C ALA A 117 9.77 8.65 -2.98
N HIS A 118 10.30 9.53 -3.83
CA HIS A 118 9.45 10.50 -4.52
C HIS A 118 10.08 11.18 -5.73
N SER A 119 9.30 12.06 -6.37
CA SER A 119 9.73 12.89 -7.50
C SER A 119 10.28 12.05 -8.65
N ALA A 120 9.52 11.04 -9.08
CA ALA A 120 9.93 10.23 -10.21
C ALA A 120 9.91 11.05 -11.51
N GLY A 121 10.77 10.71 -12.48
CA GLY A 121 10.75 11.36 -13.78
C GLY A 121 11.69 10.81 -14.83
N GLY A 122 12.09 11.67 -15.76
CA GLY A 122 12.88 11.29 -16.95
C GLY A 122 12.05 10.70 -18.11
N SER A 123 10.83 10.21 -17.83
CA SER A 123 9.87 9.74 -18.85
C SER A 123 8.43 9.80 -18.32
N ALA A 124 7.46 9.95 -19.23
CA ALA A 124 6.02 9.91 -18.93
C ALA A 124 5.53 8.55 -18.41
N SER A 125 6.37 7.52 -18.35
CA SER A 125 6.04 6.20 -17.80
C SER A 125 6.82 5.85 -16.52
N THR A 126 7.54 6.80 -15.93
CA THR A 126 8.32 6.56 -14.70
C THR A 126 7.44 6.61 -13.45
N SER A 127 7.26 5.46 -12.80
CA SER A 127 6.60 5.33 -11.49
C SER A 127 7.59 5.58 -10.34
N VAL A 128 7.10 5.87 -9.13
CA VAL A 128 7.97 6.10 -7.95
C VAL A 128 8.60 4.80 -7.46
N VAL A 129 7.75 3.80 -7.22
CA VAL A 129 8.13 2.43 -6.86
C VAL A 129 7.57 1.48 -7.92
N SER A 130 8.46 0.83 -8.67
CA SER A 130 8.09 -0.08 -9.75
C SER A 130 8.70 -1.46 -9.55
N LEU A 131 7.85 -2.49 -9.60
CA LEU A 131 8.23 -3.90 -9.64
C LEU A 131 7.78 -4.46 -10.99
N SER A 132 8.70 -4.64 -11.92
CA SER A 132 8.45 -5.14 -13.27
C SER A 132 9.09 -6.52 -13.44
N TYR A 133 8.31 -7.52 -13.85
CA TYR A 133 8.78 -8.92 -13.93
C TYR A 133 9.42 -9.43 -12.64
N SER A 134 8.98 -8.88 -11.50
CA SER A 134 9.64 -9.03 -10.20
C SER A 134 8.65 -9.67 -9.23
N SER A 135 9.08 -10.74 -8.57
CA SER A 135 8.19 -11.64 -7.79
C SER A 135 8.74 -11.91 -6.40
N ASN A 136 7.85 -12.24 -5.46
CA ASN A 136 8.21 -12.57 -4.08
C ASN A 136 8.97 -11.44 -3.34
N ASN A 137 8.64 -10.19 -3.65
CA ASN A 137 9.24 -9.03 -2.99
C ASN A 137 8.30 -8.50 -1.89
N ILE A 138 8.90 -7.93 -0.85
CA ILE A 138 8.22 -7.26 0.24
C ILE A 138 8.62 -5.80 0.23
N ILE A 139 7.65 -4.91 0.09
CA ILE A 139 7.80 -3.47 0.31
C ILE A 139 7.05 -3.14 1.59
N ARG A 140 7.74 -2.61 2.61
CA ARG A 140 7.10 -2.34 3.90
C ARG A 140 7.49 -1.02 4.53
N ARG A 141 6.52 -0.35 5.16
CA ARG A 141 6.75 0.96 5.83
C ARG A 141 7.32 2.04 4.90
N VAL A 142 7.04 1.95 3.60
CA VAL A 142 7.50 2.92 2.59
C VAL A 142 6.40 3.95 2.33
N CYS A 143 6.73 5.23 2.46
CA CYS A 143 5.89 6.33 1.97
C CYS A 143 6.41 6.80 0.62
N ALA A 144 5.54 7.01 -0.36
CA ALA A 144 5.95 7.45 -1.68
C ALA A 144 5.01 8.50 -2.29
N TRP A 145 5.56 9.42 -3.08
CA TRP A 145 4.74 10.46 -3.72
C TRP A 145 5.30 11.02 -5.01
N ASP A 146 4.43 11.63 -5.81
CA ASP A 146 4.76 12.39 -7.03
C ASP A 146 5.58 11.60 -8.06
N ALA A 147 4.87 10.81 -8.86
CA ALA A 147 5.40 10.26 -10.12
C ALA A 147 5.41 11.32 -11.24
N THR A 148 5.91 10.96 -12.42
CA THR A 148 5.67 11.77 -13.63
C THR A 148 4.18 11.83 -13.92
N ASP A 149 3.71 12.96 -14.43
CA ASP A 149 2.37 13.02 -15.02
C ASP A 149 2.34 12.29 -16.37
N GLY A 150 1.66 11.15 -16.40
CA GLY A 150 1.71 10.23 -17.53
C GLY A 150 1.12 8.87 -17.18
N ASN A 151 1.60 7.82 -17.85
CA ASN A 151 1.21 6.43 -17.57
C ASN A 151 1.99 5.86 -16.37
N THR A 152 1.72 6.40 -15.19
CA THR A 152 2.54 6.16 -14.00
C THR A 152 1.74 5.69 -12.79
N ASN A 153 2.46 5.15 -11.81
CA ASN A 153 1.93 4.74 -10.52
C ASN A 153 2.81 5.33 -9.41
N ILE A 154 2.27 5.47 -8.20
CA ILE A 154 3.13 5.61 -7.02
C ILE A 154 3.78 4.25 -6.70
N PHE A 155 2.96 3.21 -6.58
CA PHE A 155 3.37 1.82 -6.45
C PHE A 155 2.79 0.98 -7.59
N GLY A 156 3.65 0.50 -8.49
CA GLY A 156 3.26 -0.32 -9.63
C GLY A 156 3.90 -1.71 -9.60
N ILE A 157 3.07 -2.75 -9.73
CA ILE A 157 3.48 -4.15 -9.83
C ILE A 157 3.00 -4.67 -11.19
N HIS A 158 3.94 -4.98 -12.08
CA HIS A 158 3.65 -5.36 -13.47
C HIS A 158 4.39 -6.65 -13.80
N HIS A 159 3.70 -7.64 -14.38
CA HIS A 159 4.30 -8.92 -14.80
C HIS A 159 5.00 -9.72 -13.69
N GLY A 160 4.68 -9.42 -12.43
CA GLY A 160 5.32 -10.00 -11.26
C GLY A 160 4.29 -10.58 -10.30
N SER A 161 4.63 -11.64 -9.58
CA SER A 161 3.67 -12.33 -8.70
C SER A 161 4.12 -12.41 -7.25
N HIS A 162 3.17 -12.63 -6.34
CA HIS A 162 3.43 -12.87 -4.90
C HIS A 162 4.19 -11.72 -4.23
N ASN A 163 3.88 -10.48 -4.61
CA ASN A 163 4.48 -9.31 -3.98
C ASN A 163 3.58 -8.81 -2.84
N LEU A 164 4.21 -8.42 -1.73
CA LEU A 164 3.55 -7.85 -0.55
C LEU A 164 3.91 -6.37 -0.42
N LEU A 165 2.90 -5.51 -0.35
CA LEU A 165 3.02 -4.13 0.08
C LEU A 165 2.32 -4.01 1.42
N GLU A 166 3.09 -3.83 2.49
CA GLU A 166 2.58 -3.82 3.86
C GLU A 166 2.92 -2.50 4.55
N ASP A 167 1.94 -1.85 5.19
CA ASP A 167 2.16 -0.58 5.89
C ASP A 167 2.77 0.49 4.95
N CYS A 168 2.33 0.55 3.69
CA CYS A 168 2.81 1.53 2.72
C CYS A 168 1.83 2.69 2.57
N ALA A 169 2.32 3.87 2.18
CA ALA A 169 1.47 5.03 1.95
C ALA A 169 1.84 5.78 0.67
N GLY A 170 0.84 6.16 -0.13
CA GLY A 170 1.07 6.79 -1.43
C GLY A 170 0.16 7.99 -1.71
N TRP A 171 0.69 9.04 -2.32
CA TRP A 171 -0.11 10.19 -2.76
C TRP A 171 0.55 10.99 -3.89
N GLY A 172 -0.13 12.02 -4.41
CA GLY A 172 0.46 12.94 -5.37
C GLY A 172 0.11 12.69 -6.82
N MET A 173 0.94 13.22 -7.70
CA MET A 173 0.79 13.11 -9.15
C MET A 173 1.04 11.67 -9.60
N ALA A 174 0.02 10.99 -10.11
CA ALA A 174 0.13 9.67 -10.74
C ALA A 174 -1.20 9.28 -11.39
N ARG A 175 -1.16 8.40 -12.38
CA ARG A 175 -2.41 7.80 -12.89
C ARG A 175 -3.08 6.94 -11.83
N LYS A 176 -2.30 6.21 -11.04
CA LYS A 176 -2.76 5.30 -9.99
C LYS A 176 -1.87 5.36 -8.76
N ILE A 177 -2.41 5.18 -7.56
CA ILE A 177 -1.56 5.14 -6.35
C ILE A 177 -0.96 3.74 -6.16
N PHE A 178 -1.79 2.72 -6.01
CA PHE A 178 -1.42 1.31 -5.96
C PHE A 178 -1.99 0.61 -7.17
N SER A 179 -1.16 -0.13 -7.90
CA SER A 179 -1.61 -0.91 -9.05
C SER A 179 -0.88 -2.23 -9.14
N ASN A 180 -1.63 -3.30 -9.38
CA ASN A 180 -1.11 -4.51 -10.00
C ASN A 180 -1.73 -4.67 -11.39
N ALA A 181 -0.92 -5.02 -12.38
CA ALA A 181 -1.38 -5.17 -13.75
C ALA A 181 -0.55 -6.19 -14.53
N GLN A 182 -1.11 -6.66 -15.65
CA GLN A 182 -0.48 -7.52 -16.64
C GLN A 182 0.29 -8.67 -15.97
N GLU A 183 -0.44 -9.62 -15.37
CA GLU A 183 0.12 -10.73 -14.59
C GLU A 183 0.76 -10.32 -13.24
N GLY A 184 0.34 -9.18 -12.69
CA GLY A 184 0.58 -8.72 -11.32
C GLY A 184 -0.06 -9.60 -10.22
N ASN A 185 -0.03 -10.92 -10.38
CA ASN A 185 -0.89 -11.88 -9.68
C ASN A 185 -0.48 -12.09 -8.22
N TYR A 186 -1.43 -12.47 -7.37
CA TYR A 186 -1.15 -12.75 -5.95
C TYR A 186 -0.50 -11.56 -5.22
N THR A 187 -0.77 -10.34 -5.68
CA THR A 187 -0.30 -9.13 -5.01
C THR A 187 -1.16 -8.88 -3.78
N THR A 188 -0.53 -8.68 -2.63
CA THR A 188 -1.21 -8.29 -1.39
C THR A 188 -0.88 -6.84 -1.04
N PHE A 189 -1.89 -6.00 -0.99
CA PHE A 189 -1.84 -4.69 -0.35
C PHE A 189 -2.42 -4.84 1.06
N ARG A 190 -1.62 -4.56 2.08
CA ARG A 190 -2.00 -4.73 3.49
C ARG A 190 -1.72 -3.46 4.26
N ARG A 191 -2.73 -2.94 4.95
CA ARG A 191 -2.62 -1.71 5.75
C ARG A 191 -2.01 -0.56 4.95
N CYS A 192 -2.35 -0.47 3.66
CA CYS A 192 -1.89 0.60 2.80
C CYS A 192 -2.81 1.82 2.89
N PHE A 193 -2.24 3.02 2.87
CA PHE A 193 -2.97 4.28 2.76
C PHE A 193 -2.73 4.93 1.39
N GLY A 194 -3.78 5.40 0.72
CA GLY A 194 -3.64 6.11 -0.54
C GLY A 194 -4.51 7.36 -0.67
N ARG A 195 -3.94 8.46 -1.17
CA ARG A 195 -4.69 9.65 -1.61
C ARG A 195 -4.36 9.99 -3.06
N TRP A 196 -5.32 9.87 -3.97
CA TRP A 196 -5.12 10.33 -5.34
C TRP A 196 -5.25 11.86 -5.43
N GLU A 197 -4.27 12.52 -6.07
CA GLU A 197 -4.24 13.99 -6.12
C GLU A 197 -4.27 14.62 -7.51
N GLY A 198 -3.81 13.92 -8.55
CA GLY A 198 -3.88 14.45 -9.91
C GLY A 198 -3.22 13.56 -10.96
N SER A 199 -3.69 13.69 -12.20
CA SER A 199 -2.99 13.29 -13.43
C SER A 199 -3.77 13.78 -14.65
N HIS A 200 -3.06 14.36 -15.60
CA HIS A 200 -3.59 14.88 -16.86
C HIS A 200 -3.46 13.89 -18.03
N ALA A 201 -2.90 12.71 -17.76
CA ALA A 201 -2.78 11.63 -18.73
C ALA A 201 -4.13 11.00 -19.06
N SER A 202 -4.23 10.36 -20.21
CA SER A 202 -5.38 9.53 -20.57
C SER A 202 -5.44 8.26 -19.69
N GLY A 203 -6.59 7.61 -19.68
CA GLY A 203 -6.80 6.34 -19.00
C GLY A 203 -7.26 6.49 -17.55
N ARG A 204 -7.55 5.36 -16.91
CA ARG A 204 -8.30 5.32 -15.66
C ARG A 204 -7.53 5.85 -14.46
N LYS A 205 -8.19 6.69 -13.64
CA LYS A 205 -7.66 7.25 -12.39
C LYS A 205 -8.28 6.56 -11.17
N LYS A 206 -7.42 6.16 -10.21
CA LYS A 206 -7.83 5.44 -8.99
C LYS A 206 -6.75 5.41 -7.91
N VAL A 207 -7.16 5.10 -6.69
CA VAL A 207 -6.23 4.87 -5.58
C VAL A 207 -5.71 3.44 -5.63
N PHE A 208 -6.59 2.44 -5.58
CA PHE A 208 -6.26 1.03 -5.67
C PHE A 208 -6.81 0.45 -6.97
N ALA A 209 -5.92 0.17 -7.91
CA ALA A 209 -6.19 -0.62 -9.10
C ALA A 209 -6.05 -2.09 -8.75
N LEU A 210 -7.18 -2.74 -8.50
CA LEU A 210 -7.22 -4.07 -7.93
C LEU A 210 -6.99 -5.19 -8.96
N SER A 211 -7.13 -4.87 -10.25
CA SER A 211 -6.99 -5.84 -11.32
C SER A 211 -6.82 -5.17 -12.68
N TYR A 212 -5.83 -5.59 -13.47
CA TYR A 212 -5.74 -5.38 -14.92
C TYR A 212 -5.02 -6.58 -15.52
N ASN A 213 -5.70 -7.53 -16.16
CA ASN A 213 -5.11 -8.84 -16.53
C ASN A 213 -4.32 -9.47 -15.36
N SER A 214 -4.82 -9.29 -14.14
CA SER A 214 -4.16 -9.78 -12.93
C SER A 214 -5.17 -10.42 -12.01
N TYR A 215 -4.70 -11.37 -11.20
CA TYR A 215 -5.56 -12.29 -10.46
C TYR A 215 -5.13 -12.42 -9.00
N HIS A 216 -6.08 -12.81 -8.14
CA HIS A 216 -5.83 -13.15 -6.74
C HIS A 216 -5.29 -11.99 -5.89
N THR A 217 -5.64 -10.75 -6.24
CA THR A 217 -5.26 -9.56 -5.45
C THR A 217 -5.96 -9.58 -4.10
N ILE A 218 -5.21 -9.38 -3.02
CA ILE A 218 -5.76 -9.14 -1.68
C ILE A 218 -5.51 -7.68 -1.32
N CYS A 219 -6.56 -6.96 -0.96
CA CYS A 219 -6.51 -5.61 -0.44
C CYS A 219 -7.14 -5.60 0.95
N GLU A 220 -6.30 -5.74 1.98
CA GLU A 220 -6.73 -5.96 3.36
C GLU A 220 -6.31 -4.82 4.30
N ASN A 221 -7.28 -4.35 5.08
CA ASN A 221 -7.15 -3.19 5.95
C ASN A 221 -6.67 -1.93 5.22
N CYS A 222 -6.94 -1.76 3.94
CA CYS A 222 -6.46 -0.60 3.19
C CYS A 222 -7.40 0.60 3.33
N ILE A 223 -6.84 1.80 3.33
CA ILE A 223 -7.57 3.06 3.43
C ILE A 223 -7.27 3.89 2.20
N GLY A 224 -8.32 4.36 1.52
CA GLY A 224 -8.18 5.21 0.34
C GLY A 224 -9.07 6.44 0.41
N THR A 225 -8.58 7.54 -0.13
CA THR A 225 -9.29 8.81 -0.28
C THR A 225 -8.90 9.48 -1.60
N TRP A 226 -9.64 10.50 -1.99
CA TRP A 226 -9.38 11.26 -3.21
C TRP A 226 -9.44 12.75 -2.92
N ASP A 227 -8.50 13.52 -3.47
CA ASP A 227 -8.57 14.97 -3.40
C ASP A 227 -7.78 15.56 -4.58
N SER A 228 -8.47 15.96 -5.65
CA SER A 228 -7.90 16.36 -6.95
C SER A 228 -7.09 17.68 -6.91
N ILE A 229 -6.34 17.94 -5.84
CA ILE A 229 -5.63 19.19 -5.57
C ILE A 229 -4.53 19.49 -6.59
N LEU A 230 -3.99 18.49 -7.27
CA LEU A 230 -2.98 18.64 -8.33
C LEU A 230 -3.58 18.64 -9.73
N MET A 231 -4.91 18.56 -9.87
CA MET A 231 -5.55 18.78 -11.17
C MET A 231 -5.56 20.27 -11.50
N ASN A 232 -5.16 20.59 -12.72
CA ASN A 232 -5.30 21.92 -13.28
C ASN A 232 -6.77 22.21 -13.60
N GLU A 233 -7.18 23.47 -13.45
CA GLU A 233 -8.55 23.89 -13.80
C GLU A 233 -8.83 23.65 -15.27
N THR A 234 -7.86 23.94 -16.12
CA THR A 234 -7.89 23.67 -17.56
C THR A 234 -6.62 22.92 -17.96
N TYR A 235 -6.76 21.84 -18.73
CA TYR A 235 -5.63 21.10 -19.28
C TYR A 235 -5.96 20.41 -20.60
N THR A 236 -4.93 20.20 -21.42
CA THR A 236 -5.01 19.33 -22.58
C THR A 236 -4.68 17.90 -22.15
N LEU A 237 -5.55 16.95 -22.50
CA LEU A 237 -5.29 15.53 -22.23
C LEU A 237 -4.00 15.07 -22.92
N ILE A 238 -3.12 14.39 -22.16
CA ILE A 238 -1.89 13.80 -22.71
C ILE A 238 -2.00 12.28 -22.83
N ASP A 239 -1.27 11.66 -23.75
CA ASP A 239 -1.18 10.21 -23.88
C ASP A 239 -0.22 9.59 -22.86
N TYR A 240 0.06 8.30 -23.02
CA TYR A 240 0.98 7.57 -22.14
C TYR A 240 2.45 7.95 -22.31
N TYR A 241 2.78 8.71 -23.36
CA TYR A 241 4.11 9.21 -23.68
C TYR A 241 4.27 10.70 -23.36
N GLY A 242 3.20 11.35 -22.89
CA GLY A 242 3.19 12.78 -22.54
C GLY A 242 2.84 13.70 -23.71
N ASN A 243 2.41 13.18 -24.86
CA ASN A 243 2.00 14.00 -25.99
C ASN A 243 0.53 14.43 -25.85
N PRO A 244 0.17 15.68 -26.22
CA PRO A 244 -1.23 16.10 -26.28
C PRO A 244 -2.01 15.25 -27.30
N ILE A 245 -3.19 14.72 -26.93
CA ILE A 245 -3.94 13.79 -27.81
C ILE A 245 -5.45 14.02 -27.90
N GLY A 246 -6.01 15.02 -27.25
CA GLY A 246 -7.46 15.07 -27.20
C GLY A 246 -8.06 16.33 -26.65
N PRO A 247 -9.22 16.21 -25.99
CA PRO A 247 -9.99 17.37 -25.57
C PRO A 247 -9.24 18.18 -24.52
N ILE A 248 -9.59 19.46 -24.48
CA ILE A 248 -9.28 20.34 -23.37
C ILE A 248 -10.36 20.10 -22.32
N TYR A 249 -9.93 19.68 -21.13
CA TYR A 249 -10.78 19.56 -19.96
C TYR A 249 -10.76 20.88 -19.20
N THR A 250 -11.90 21.27 -18.64
CA THR A 250 -12.07 22.48 -17.82
C THR A 250 -12.73 22.13 -16.48
N ASN A 251 -12.83 23.09 -15.56
CA ASN A 251 -13.49 22.93 -14.26
C ASN A 251 -12.97 21.71 -13.48
N TYR A 252 -11.65 21.48 -13.54
CA TYR A 252 -10.96 20.38 -12.87
C TYR A 252 -11.51 18.98 -13.22
N GLU A 253 -12.15 18.82 -14.39
CA GLU A 253 -12.68 17.54 -14.82
C GLU A 253 -11.57 16.48 -14.92
N VAL A 254 -11.82 15.29 -14.38
CA VAL A 254 -10.85 14.19 -14.43
C VAL A 254 -11.22 13.22 -15.54
N ASN A 255 -10.32 13.04 -16.50
CA ASN A 255 -10.46 12.00 -17.52
C ASN A 255 -10.49 10.61 -16.87
N MET A 256 -11.57 9.86 -17.16
CA MET A 256 -11.76 8.46 -16.75
C MET A 256 -11.53 8.21 -15.25
N ALA A 257 -12.09 9.04 -14.37
CA ALA A 257 -12.15 8.71 -12.95
C ALA A 257 -12.95 7.42 -12.72
N THR A 258 -12.43 6.51 -11.87
CA THR A 258 -13.03 5.18 -11.66
C THR A 258 -13.16 4.78 -10.19
N GLY A 259 -12.97 5.70 -9.25
CA GLY A 259 -13.15 5.44 -7.82
C GLY A 259 -11.86 5.19 -7.05
N ILE A 260 -12.00 4.92 -5.75
CA ILE A 260 -10.88 4.67 -4.84
C ILE A 260 -10.46 3.21 -4.94
N PHE A 261 -11.39 2.28 -4.76
CA PHE A 261 -11.17 0.85 -5.03
C PHE A 261 -11.90 0.47 -6.32
N SER A 262 -11.13 0.14 -7.36
CA SER A 262 -11.71 -0.27 -8.64
C SER A 262 -10.81 -1.18 -9.45
N ASN A 263 -11.39 -1.82 -10.46
CA ASN A 263 -10.67 -2.63 -11.42
C ASN A 263 -10.45 -1.88 -12.74
N ASP A 264 -9.53 -2.40 -13.55
CA ASP A 264 -9.42 -2.08 -14.96
C ASP A 264 -10.05 -3.17 -15.85
N ASP A 265 -9.90 -3.05 -17.16
CA ASP A 265 -10.49 -3.99 -18.13
C ASP A 265 -9.60 -5.21 -18.26
N PHE A 266 -10.12 -6.24 -18.90
CA PHE A 266 -9.33 -7.40 -19.28
C PHE A 266 -9.16 -7.37 -20.79
N ASP A 267 -7.94 -7.62 -21.25
CA ASP A 267 -7.68 -7.74 -22.67
C ASP A 267 -8.40 -9.00 -23.21
N SER A 268 -8.73 -8.97 -24.51
CA SER A 268 -9.41 -10.10 -25.14
C SER A 268 -8.63 -11.40 -24.97
N GLY A 269 -9.31 -12.46 -24.51
CA GLY A 269 -8.71 -13.78 -24.29
C GLY A 269 -8.25 -14.05 -22.85
N TYR A 270 -8.25 -13.05 -21.96
CA TYR A 270 -7.99 -13.26 -20.54
C TYR A 270 -9.28 -13.65 -19.79
N PRO A 271 -9.22 -14.61 -18.84
CA PRO A 271 -10.35 -14.90 -17.95
C PRO A 271 -10.84 -13.66 -17.21
N ASP A 272 -12.15 -13.40 -17.21
CA ASP A 272 -12.74 -12.21 -16.55
C ASP A 272 -13.07 -12.42 -15.06
N ASN A 273 -12.59 -13.52 -14.47
CA ASN A 273 -12.68 -13.81 -13.04
C ASN A 273 -11.35 -13.47 -12.36
N ALA A 274 -11.33 -12.34 -11.64
CA ALA A 274 -10.11 -11.78 -11.08
C ALA A 274 -9.73 -12.33 -9.68
N ASP A 275 -10.65 -13.01 -8.98
CA ASP A 275 -10.51 -13.42 -7.56
C ASP A 275 -9.92 -12.32 -6.65
N VAL A 276 -10.49 -11.12 -6.72
CA VAL A 276 -10.06 -9.97 -5.90
C VAL A 276 -10.77 -9.98 -4.56
N ARG A 277 -10.02 -9.72 -3.49
CA ARG A 277 -10.54 -9.65 -2.12
C ARG A 277 -10.29 -8.27 -1.51
N ILE A 278 -11.35 -7.57 -1.11
CA ILE A 278 -11.31 -6.31 -0.34
C ILE A 278 -11.81 -6.62 1.07
N LEU A 279 -10.94 -6.53 2.08
CA LEU A 279 -11.21 -7.06 3.42
C LEU A 279 -10.86 -6.02 4.49
N GLY A 280 -11.83 -5.59 5.31
CA GLY A 280 -11.51 -4.65 6.38
C GLY A 280 -11.09 -3.26 5.89
N SER A 281 -11.44 -2.87 4.66
CA SER A 281 -10.91 -1.68 3.97
C SER A 281 -11.89 -0.52 3.97
N ILE A 282 -11.39 0.71 3.88
CA ILE A 282 -12.18 1.95 3.99
C ILE A 282 -11.91 2.86 2.79
N ALA A 283 -12.97 3.24 2.09
CA ALA A 283 -12.96 4.28 1.08
C ALA A 283 -13.76 5.47 1.63
N TYR A 284 -13.20 6.68 1.64
CA TYR A 284 -13.92 7.86 2.11
C TYR A 284 -13.71 9.09 1.23
N LEU A 285 -14.70 9.97 1.25
CA LEU A 285 -14.67 11.33 0.69
C LEU A 285 -15.27 12.31 1.70
N LYS A 286 -14.58 13.43 1.90
CA LYS A 286 -15.03 14.54 2.73
C LYS A 286 -15.65 15.66 1.90
N PRO A 287 -16.50 16.54 2.48
CA PRO A 287 -17.16 17.60 1.72
C PRO A 287 -16.19 18.61 1.10
N GLU A 288 -15.07 18.90 1.78
CA GLU A 288 -14.05 19.85 1.32
C GLU A 288 -13.14 19.31 0.20
N GLN A 289 -13.11 18.00 0.02
CA GLN A 289 -12.24 17.37 -0.98
C GLN A 289 -12.79 17.56 -2.38
N ARG A 290 -11.90 17.76 -3.36
CA ARG A 290 -12.33 17.83 -4.77
C ARG A 290 -12.41 16.43 -5.37
N TYR A 291 -13.62 15.87 -5.40
CA TYR A 291 -13.87 14.64 -6.16
C TYR A 291 -14.08 14.94 -7.65
N HIS A 292 -13.97 13.92 -8.50
CA HIS A 292 -13.95 14.12 -9.95
C HIS A 292 -15.23 14.79 -10.45
N ASN A 293 -15.07 15.81 -11.30
CA ASN A 293 -16.16 16.49 -12.00
C ASN A 293 -16.38 15.90 -13.39
N SER A 294 -16.29 14.57 -13.51
CA SER A 294 -16.39 13.88 -14.81
C SER A 294 -17.82 13.49 -15.14
N PHE A 295 -18.18 13.35 -16.42
CA PHE A 295 -19.48 12.82 -16.86
C PHE A 295 -19.84 11.44 -16.29
N ARG A 296 -18.88 10.74 -15.66
CA ARG A 296 -19.08 9.41 -15.07
C ARG A 296 -19.37 9.51 -13.57
N TRP A 297 -20.41 10.27 -13.20
CA TRP A 297 -20.88 10.44 -11.80
C TRP A 297 -21.23 9.12 -11.08
N TRP A 298 -21.31 8.01 -11.81
CA TRP A 298 -21.55 6.69 -11.25
C TRP A 298 -20.33 6.00 -10.61
N PHE A 299 -19.11 6.52 -10.80
CA PHE A 299 -17.92 5.95 -10.15
C PHE A 299 -17.72 6.52 -8.74
N GLY A 300 -18.30 5.82 -7.77
CA GLY A 300 -18.14 6.07 -6.35
C GLY A 300 -16.82 5.59 -5.76
N PRO A 301 -16.59 5.85 -4.45
CA PRO A 301 -15.45 5.33 -3.70
C PRO A 301 -15.15 3.84 -3.94
N ILE A 302 -16.15 2.97 -3.95
CA ILE A 302 -16.00 1.56 -4.32
C ILE A 302 -16.78 1.30 -5.62
N SER A 303 -16.06 0.95 -6.68
CA SER A 303 -16.63 0.74 -8.02
C SER A 303 -16.01 -0.46 -8.74
N LEU A 304 -16.77 -1.54 -8.94
CA LEU A 304 -16.27 -2.82 -9.46
C LEU A 304 -17.26 -3.45 -10.44
N TRP A 305 -16.74 -4.09 -11.49
CA TRP A 305 -17.57 -4.71 -12.54
C TRP A 305 -17.03 -6.02 -13.13
N LEU A 306 -16.11 -6.70 -12.45
CA LEU A 306 -15.55 -8.00 -12.85
C LEU A 306 -16.19 -9.16 -12.10
N LYS A 307 -15.89 -10.40 -12.51
CA LYS A 307 -16.24 -11.61 -11.76
C LYS A 307 -15.18 -11.92 -10.71
N GLY A 308 -15.54 -12.75 -9.73
CA GLY A 308 -14.63 -13.18 -8.66
C GLY A 308 -14.31 -12.10 -7.63
N ILE A 309 -15.23 -11.17 -7.36
CA ILE A 309 -14.97 -10.10 -6.39
C ILE A 309 -15.56 -10.45 -5.03
N LYS A 310 -14.74 -10.40 -3.97
CA LYS A 310 -15.20 -10.50 -2.59
C LYS A 310 -14.92 -9.21 -1.83
N ILE A 311 -15.98 -8.59 -1.33
CA ILE A 311 -15.90 -7.48 -0.38
C ILE A 311 -16.40 -7.99 0.98
N GLU A 312 -15.60 -7.81 2.02
CA GLU A 312 -15.96 -8.20 3.38
C GLU A 312 -15.55 -7.14 4.41
N ASN A 313 -16.43 -6.83 5.36
CA ASN A 313 -16.16 -5.90 6.46
C ASN A 313 -15.53 -4.59 5.97
N SER A 314 -16.11 -3.96 4.95
CA SER A 314 -15.52 -2.78 4.31
C SER A 314 -16.49 -1.60 4.33
N ILE A 315 -15.95 -0.38 4.27
CA ILE A 315 -16.71 0.86 4.37
C ILE A 315 -16.52 1.68 3.10
N SER A 316 -17.62 2.19 2.55
CA SER A 316 -17.66 3.23 1.51
C SER A 316 -18.41 4.45 2.03
N ILE A 317 -17.72 5.57 2.18
CA ILE A 317 -18.30 6.81 2.72
C ILE A 317 -18.13 7.95 1.75
N ILE A 318 -19.23 8.66 1.55
CA ILE A 318 -19.24 10.05 1.13
C ILE A 318 -19.86 10.80 2.30
N GLU A 319 -19.10 11.63 3.00
CA GLU A 319 -19.62 12.35 4.15
C GLU A 319 -20.89 13.13 3.76
N PRO A 320 -21.98 13.03 4.54
CA PRO A 320 -23.25 13.66 4.20
C PRO A 320 -23.06 15.15 3.88
N GLN A 321 -23.84 15.65 2.91
CA GLN A 321 -23.74 17.00 2.32
C GLN A 321 -22.57 17.21 1.34
N GLY A 322 -21.56 16.33 1.33
CA GLY A 322 -20.54 16.28 0.27
C GLY A 322 -20.98 15.41 -0.91
N HIS A 323 -20.57 15.80 -2.13
CA HIS A 323 -20.64 14.97 -3.36
C HIS A 323 -21.97 14.23 -3.57
N VAL A 324 -23.10 14.93 -3.37
CA VAL A 324 -24.45 14.34 -3.34
C VAL A 324 -24.94 13.81 -4.70
N ASP A 325 -24.25 14.17 -5.77
CA ASP A 325 -24.49 13.74 -7.15
C ASP A 325 -23.72 12.47 -7.52
N ILE A 326 -22.74 12.09 -6.70
CA ILE A 326 -21.87 10.93 -6.90
C ILE A 326 -22.47 9.69 -6.26
N ARG A 327 -22.49 8.57 -6.99
CA ARG A 327 -22.87 7.28 -6.41
C ARG A 327 -21.90 6.88 -5.30
N ASN A 328 -22.39 6.36 -4.19
CA ASN A 328 -21.50 5.88 -3.13
C ASN A 328 -20.79 4.57 -3.52
N THR A 329 -21.54 3.63 -4.08
CA THR A 329 -21.06 2.30 -4.39
C THR A 329 -21.66 1.84 -5.71
N TYR A 330 -20.82 1.29 -6.59
CA TYR A 330 -21.20 0.79 -7.90
C TYR A 330 -20.63 -0.61 -8.13
N LEU A 331 -21.41 -1.63 -7.80
CA LEU A 331 -21.07 -3.04 -7.95
C LEU A 331 -21.92 -3.63 -9.08
N GLU A 332 -21.45 -3.51 -10.31
CA GLU A 332 -22.17 -4.01 -11.49
C GLU A 332 -21.51 -5.25 -12.07
N GLY A 333 -22.12 -5.82 -13.11
CA GLY A 333 -21.64 -7.06 -13.74
C GLY A 333 -21.44 -8.19 -12.74
N GLY A 334 -20.40 -8.99 -12.98
CA GLY A 334 -20.04 -10.13 -12.15
C GLY A 334 -20.89 -11.38 -12.42
N ASP A 335 -20.84 -12.32 -11.48
CA ASP A 335 -21.64 -13.53 -11.47
C ASP A 335 -21.88 -13.99 -10.00
N SER A 336 -22.40 -15.21 -9.81
CA SER A 336 -22.66 -15.77 -8.48
C SER A 336 -21.43 -15.92 -7.57
N THR A 337 -20.22 -15.76 -8.09
CA THR A 337 -18.97 -15.75 -7.30
C THR A 337 -18.75 -14.42 -6.59
N ASN A 338 -19.40 -13.33 -7.04
CA ASN A 338 -19.25 -12.02 -6.45
C ASN A 338 -20.01 -11.91 -5.13
N LYS A 339 -19.34 -11.42 -4.10
CA LYS A 339 -19.87 -11.32 -2.72
C LYS A 339 -19.63 -9.92 -2.18
N ALA A 340 -20.66 -9.32 -1.61
CA ALA A 340 -20.56 -8.10 -0.83
C ALA A 340 -21.16 -8.36 0.54
N THR A 341 -20.31 -8.67 1.52
CA THR A 341 -20.75 -9.05 2.86
C THR A 341 -20.32 -8.02 3.89
N ARG A 342 -21.23 -7.57 4.75
CA ARG A 342 -20.91 -6.59 5.80
C ARG A 342 -20.26 -5.32 5.22
N LEU A 343 -20.81 -4.82 4.13
CA LEU A 343 -20.41 -3.54 3.52
C LEU A 343 -21.27 -2.41 4.10
N THR A 344 -20.63 -1.39 4.69
CA THR A 344 -21.29 -0.16 5.15
C THR A 344 -21.16 0.91 4.06
N MET A 345 -22.29 1.48 3.65
CA MET A 345 -22.38 2.50 2.59
C MET A 345 -23.10 3.73 3.12
N ILE A 346 -22.40 4.87 3.20
CA ILE A 346 -22.98 6.11 3.74
C ILE A 346 -22.85 7.29 2.78
N GLY A 347 -23.96 8.02 2.60
CA GLY A 347 -24.04 9.23 1.80
C GLY A 347 -24.01 8.99 0.28
N GLY A 348 -23.70 10.03 -0.48
CA GLY A 348 -23.80 10.04 -1.94
C GLY A 348 -25.23 10.01 -2.47
N LYS A 349 -25.35 9.95 -3.80
CA LYS A 349 -26.62 9.93 -4.53
C LYS A 349 -27.41 8.64 -4.33
N ASP A 350 -26.77 7.51 -4.63
CA ASP A 350 -27.35 6.18 -4.53
C ASP A 350 -26.28 5.08 -4.34
N VAL A 351 -26.74 3.83 -4.30
CA VAL A 351 -25.93 2.61 -4.30
C VAL A 351 -26.49 1.70 -5.38
N SER A 352 -25.60 1.15 -6.21
CA SER A 352 -25.91 0.17 -7.26
C SER A 352 -25.23 -1.15 -6.94
N ILE A 353 -26.01 -2.22 -6.76
CA ILE A 353 -25.50 -3.59 -6.62
C ILE A 353 -26.31 -4.47 -7.54
N SER A 354 -25.67 -5.02 -8.57
CA SER A 354 -26.28 -5.94 -9.54
C SER A 354 -26.89 -7.16 -8.84
N ASN A 355 -27.98 -7.68 -9.40
CA ASN A 355 -28.67 -8.88 -8.89
C ASN A 355 -27.84 -10.17 -8.97
N GLN A 356 -26.71 -10.14 -9.70
CA GLN A 356 -25.76 -11.26 -9.80
C GLN A 356 -24.90 -11.39 -8.54
N TRP A 357 -24.69 -10.28 -7.83
CA TRP A 357 -23.94 -10.27 -6.58
C TRP A 357 -24.70 -10.99 -5.47
N GLN A 358 -23.96 -11.50 -4.50
CA GLN A 358 -24.49 -12.11 -3.28
C GLN A 358 -24.32 -11.14 -2.10
N PRO A 359 -25.18 -10.11 -1.95
CA PRO A 359 -25.10 -9.20 -0.83
C PRO A 359 -25.58 -9.86 0.47
N SER A 360 -24.90 -9.62 1.58
CA SER A 360 -25.31 -10.16 2.89
C SER A 360 -24.89 -9.25 4.04
N ASN A 361 -25.80 -8.95 4.95
CA ASN A 361 -25.56 -8.09 6.12
C ASN A 361 -24.96 -6.71 5.78
N ASN A 362 -25.26 -6.17 4.60
CA ASN A 362 -24.82 -4.83 4.21
C ASN A 362 -25.68 -3.77 4.90
N TYR A 363 -25.09 -2.62 5.20
CA TYR A 363 -25.77 -1.47 5.76
C TYR A 363 -25.69 -0.29 4.79
N ARG A 364 -26.83 0.39 4.57
CA ARG A 364 -26.91 1.59 3.74
C ARG A 364 -27.62 2.70 4.49
N SER A 365 -27.06 3.90 4.48
CA SER A 365 -27.71 5.08 5.02
C SER A 365 -27.33 6.35 4.25
N ALA A 366 -28.22 7.33 4.22
CA ALA A 366 -27.89 8.67 3.72
C ALA A 366 -27.21 9.55 4.80
N SER A 367 -27.28 9.13 6.08
CA SER A 367 -26.77 9.88 7.23
C SER A 367 -25.96 8.98 8.17
N CYS A 368 -25.00 9.56 8.88
CA CYS A 368 -24.18 8.85 9.86
C CYS A 368 -24.79 8.89 11.28
N SER A 369 -25.86 9.67 11.50
CA SER A 369 -26.43 9.94 12.83
C SER A 369 -26.79 8.67 13.61
N GLN A 370 -27.44 7.70 12.96
CA GLN A 370 -27.83 6.44 13.61
C GLN A 370 -26.63 5.58 14.00
N ILE A 371 -25.58 5.53 13.17
CA ILE A 371 -24.38 4.74 13.48
C ILE A 371 -23.61 5.38 14.64
N ILE A 372 -23.41 6.70 14.56
CA ILE A 372 -22.67 7.47 15.57
C ILE A 372 -23.40 7.45 16.91
N ALA A 373 -24.73 7.63 16.92
CA ALA A 373 -25.51 7.60 18.15
C ALA A 373 -25.36 6.28 18.91
N ASN A 374 -25.17 5.16 18.21
CA ASN A 374 -25.06 3.84 18.83
C ASN A 374 -23.63 3.49 19.28
N ASN A 375 -22.60 3.90 18.54
CA ASN A 375 -21.23 3.39 18.73
C ASN A 375 -20.17 4.48 18.88
N GLY A 376 -20.54 5.76 18.79
CA GLY A 376 -19.63 6.90 18.81
C GLY A 376 -18.75 7.04 17.56
N ASN A 377 -18.72 6.04 16.68
CA ASN A 377 -17.96 6.01 15.42
C ASN A 377 -18.58 5.03 14.40
N ILE A 378 -18.03 5.03 13.19
CA ILE A 378 -18.51 4.26 12.03
C ILE A 378 -17.93 2.83 11.90
N LEU A 379 -16.95 2.45 12.72
CA LEU A 379 -16.12 1.25 12.52
C LEU A 379 -16.69 -0.02 13.16
N ASN A 380 -17.75 0.10 13.93
CA ASN A 380 -18.46 -1.02 14.51
C ASN A 380 -19.96 -0.70 14.64
N PRO A 381 -20.71 -0.65 13.53
CA PRO A 381 -22.15 -0.40 13.55
C PRO A 381 -22.88 -1.57 14.23
N ASN A 382 -23.05 -1.50 15.55
CA ASN A 382 -24.17 -2.18 16.21
C ASN A 382 -25.38 -1.27 16.08
N ILE A 383 -26.35 -1.66 15.26
CA ILE A 383 -27.55 -0.85 15.01
C ILE A 383 -28.74 -1.59 15.61
N SER A 384 -29.28 -1.05 16.70
CA SER A 384 -30.46 -1.60 17.38
C SER A 384 -30.31 -3.08 17.78
N GLY A 385 -29.10 -3.52 18.14
CA GLY A 385 -28.80 -4.90 18.51
C GLY A 385 -28.58 -5.85 17.32
N VAL A 386 -28.64 -5.34 16.07
CA VAL A 386 -28.38 -6.12 14.86
C VAL A 386 -26.98 -5.80 14.33
N ASN A 387 -26.14 -6.83 14.24
CA ASN A 387 -24.81 -6.75 13.63
C ASN A 387 -24.94 -6.64 12.09
N THR A 388 -25.20 -5.43 11.58
CA THR A 388 -25.22 -5.12 10.14
C THR A 388 -24.11 -4.15 9.80
N GLY A 389 -23.58 -4.23 8.57
CA GLY A 389 -22.46 -3.41 8.14
C GLY A 389 -21.10 -3.95 8.61
N ALA A 390 -20.07 -3.16 8.34
CA ALA A 390 -18.67 -3.50 8.52
C ALA A 390 -18.19 -3.35 9.95
N THR A 391 -17.51 -4.37 10.49
CA THR A 391 -16.75 -4.26 11.73
C THR A 391 -15.26 -4.20 11.42
N ILE A 392 -14.63 -3.04 11.61
CA ILE A 392 -13.22 -2.76 11.25
C ILE A 392 -12.43 -2.35 12.49
N MET A 393 -12.44 -3.21 13.51
CA MET A 393 -11.66 -3.01 14.74
C MET A 393 -10.43 -3.94 14.82
N LYS A 394 -10.49 -5.07 14.10
CA LYS A 394 -9.45 -6.09 14.07
C LYS A 394 -8.82 -6.19 12.69
N ARG A 395 -7.55 -6.58 12.63
CA ARG A 395 -6.82 -6.66 11.36
C ARG A 395 -7.05 -7.99 10.65
N TYR A 396 -7.12 -7.93 9.33
CA TYR A 396 -6.98 -9.07 8.43
C TYR A 396 -5.49 -9.30 8.17
N VAL A 397 -5.09 -10.57 8.06
CA VAL A 397 -3.76 -11.00 7.63
C VAL A 397 -3.93 -12.21 6.73
N ASP A 398 -3.41 -12.12 5.51
CA ASP A 398 -3.46 -13.17 4.48
C ASP A 398 -4.90 -13.64 4.20
N GLY A 399 -5.82 -12.68 4.18
CA GLY A 399 -7.24 -12.92 3.91
C GLY A 399 -8.05 -13.44 5.10
N LYS A 400 -7.46 -13.54 6.30
CA LYS A 400 -8.12 -14.03 7.52
C LYS A 400 -8.22 -12.94 8.57
N LEU A 401 -9.42 -12.75 9.15
CA LEU A 401 -9.62 -11.84 10.28
C LEU A 401 -8.91 -12.41 11.52
N THR A 402 -8.10 -11.59 12.17
CA THR A 402 -7.34 -11.98 13.38
C THR A 402 -7.98 -11.43 14.65
N SER A 403 -7.46 -11.82 15.82
CA SER A 403 -7.84 -11.23 17.12
C SER A 403 -7.10 -9.92 17.43
N GLU A 404 -6.14 -9.54 16.60
CA GLU A 404 -5.28 -8.37 16.83
C GLU A 404 -5.96 -7.07 16.41
N ASN A 405 -5.73 -6.00 17.19
CA ASN A 405 -6.30 -4.69 16.91
C ASN A 405 -5.71 -4.08 15.63
N LEU A 406 -6.55 -3.39 14.87
CA LEU A 406 -6.11 -2.56 13.75
C LEU A 406 -5.72 -1.14 14.18
N TRP A 407 -6.35 -0.64 15.26
CA TRP A 407 -6.22 0.75 15.72
C TRP A 407 -5.39 0.84 17.02
N PRO A 408 -4.62 1.94 17.21
CA PRO A 408 -4.42 3.05 16.26
C PRO A 408 -3.67 2.62 14.99
N TRP A 409 -3.83 3.39 13.92
CA TRP A 409 -3.28 3.03 12.61
C TRP A 409 -1.74 2.92 12.66
N PRO A 410 -1.13 1.78 12.28
CA PRO A 410 0.31 1.57 12.47
C PRO A 410 1.22 2.57 11.75
N MET A 411 0.76 3.13 10.62
CA MET A 411 1.50 4.11 9.82
C MET A 411 1.15 5.57 10.13
N ASN A 412 0.37 5.85 11.18
CA ASN A 412 -0.18 7.20 11.42
C ASN A 412 0.91 8.28 11.47
N LYS A 413 1.89 8.12 12.35
CA LYS A 413 3.00 9.08 12.49
C LYS A 413 3.85 9.19 11.24
N ARG A 414 4.07 8.06 10.53
CA ARG A 414 4.87 8.03 9.30
C ARG A 414 4.19 8.77 8.15
N ILE A 415 2.87 8.67 8.04
CA ILE A 415 2.08 9.40 7.06
C ILE A 415 2.09 10.90 7.37
N ILE A 416 1.89 11.29 8.64
CA ILE A 416 1.97 12.70 9.06
C ILE A 416 3.33 13.30 8.67
N ASP A 417 4.43 12.65 9.05
CA ASP A 417 5.77 13.16 8.79
C ASP A 417 6.10 13.25 7.30
N ALA A 418 5.71 12.22 6.53
CA ALA A 418 5.96 12.20 5.09
C ALA A 418 5.07 13.19 4.33
N MET A 419 3.82 13.43 4.76
CA MET A 419 2.97 14.48 4.18
C MET A 419 3.59 15.86 4.40
N GLN A 420 4.08 16.15 5.61
CA GLN A 420 4.83 17.38 5.90
C GLN A 420 6.06 17.50 5.01
N GLN A 421 6.87 16.44 4.89
CA GLN A 421 8.05 16.41 4.03
C GLN A 421 7.70 16.68 2.56
N SER A 422 6.56 16.17 2.10
CA SER A 422 6.07 16.35 0.73
C SER A 422 5.32 17.68 0.50
N GLY A 423 5.30 18.58 1.49
CA GLY A 423 4.67 19.91 1.39
C GLY A 423 3.14 19.90 1.42
N ARG A 424 2.52 18.90 2.06
CA ARG A 424 1.06 18.72 2.13
C ARG A 424 0.55 18.87 3.56
N GLU A 425 -0.72 19.24 3.68
CA GLU A 425 -1.43 19.20 4.95
C GLU A 425 -1.43 17.77 5.50
N PRO A 426 -0.96 17.56 6.75
CA PRO A 426 -0.82 16.21 7.29
C PRO A 426 -2.17 15.59 7.60
N ILE A 427 -2.31 14.30 7.29
CA ILE A 427 -3.47 13.50 7.68
C ILE A 427 -3.09 12.60 8.85
N ASP A 428 -3.71 12.85 10.01
CA ASP A 428 -3.82 11.85 11.06
C ASP A 428 -4.92 10.86 10.65
N VAL A 429 -4.52 9.71 10.11
CA VAL A 429 -5.41 8.66 9.61
C VAL A 429 -6.30 8.12 10.72
N THR A 430 -5.75 7.90 11.92
CA THR A 430 -6.54 7.37 13.05
C THR A 430 -7.65 8.34 13.41
N LYS A 431 -7.28 9.59 13.70
CA LYS A 431 -8.23 10.64 14.02
C LYS A 431 -9.25 10.85 12.90
N THR A 432 -8.76 10.98 11.67
CA THR A 432 -9.60 11.23 10.48
C THR A 432 -10.69 10.19 10.35
N ILE A 433 -10.35 8.90 10.46
CA ILE A 433 -11.31 7.81 10.27
C ILE A 433 -12.34 7.74 11.40
N PHE A 434 -11.92 7.91 12.66
CA PHE A 434 -12.86 7.90 13.78
C PHE A 434 -13.78 9.12 13.81
N GLU A 435 -13.30 10.27 13.33
CA GLU A 435 -14.07 11.52 13.31
C GLU A 435 -14.92 11.70 12.04
N LEU A 436 -14.85 10.78 11.07
CA LEU A 436 -15.72 10.83 9.89
C LEU A 436 -17.19 10.96 10.31
N CYS A 437 -17.89 11.86 9.61
CA CYS A 437 -19.27 12.23 9.89
C CYS A 437 -19.56 12.77 11.31
N GLY A 438 -18.57 13.31 12.02
CA GLY A 438 -18.76 13.78 13.39
C GLY A 438 -18.74 12.66 14.44
N GLY A 439 -18.15 11.52 14.10
CA GLY A 439 -17.75 10.52 15.09
C GLY A 439 -16.70 11.09 16.05
N THR A 440 -16.34 10.29 17.04
CA THR A 440 -15.30 10.66 18.01
C THR A 440 -14.26 9.56 18.08
N LEU A 441 -13.00 9.95 18.16
CA LEU A 441 -11.92 9.05 18.52
C LEU A 441 -12.19 8.51 19.92
N PRO A 442 -12.29 7.18 20.15
CA PRO A 442 -12.45 6.62 21.48
C PRO A 442 -11.31 7.03 22.42
N ASP A 443 -11.60 7.21 23.71
CA ASP A 443 -10.64 7.71 24.71
C ASP A 443 -9.39 6.82 24.81
N GLU A 444 -9.55 5.50 24.65
CA GLU A 444 -8.46 4.53 24.62
C GLU A 444 -7.46 4.76 23.48
N PHE A 445 -7.86 5.52 22.45
CA PHE A 445 -6.99 5.92 21.34
C PHE A 445 -6.61 7.41 21.38
N LYS A 446 -7.26 8.24 22.21
CA LYS A 446 -6.92 9.67 22.40
C LYS A 446 -5.63 9.84 23.18
N THR A 447 -5.41 9.00 24.18
CA THR A 447 -4.09 8.89 24.79
C THR A 447 -3.22 8.15 23.80
N ASN A 448 -2.22 8.86 23.27
CA ASN A 448 -1.11 8.26 22.54
C ASN A 448 -0.76 6.90 23.19
N PRO A 449 -0.50 5.80 22.46
CA PRO A 449 0.00 4.55 23.07
C PRO A 449 1.25 4.77 23.95
N ASN A 450 1.86 5.95 23.85
CA ASN A 450 2.92 6.46 24.69
C ASN A 450 2.44 7.59 25.61
N GLY A 451 1.52 7.30 26.54
CA GLY A 451 1.22 8.17 27.69
C GLY A 451 2.42 8.46 28.61
N SER A 452 3.58 7.91 28.30
CA SER A 452 4.91 8.38 28.71
C SER A 452 5.63 8.85 27.45
N SER A 453 6.20 10.06 27.46
CA SER A 453 6.92 10.58 26.29
C SER A 453 7.90 9.55 25.76
N ILE A 454 8.11 9.47 24.44
CA ILE A 454 9.13 8.57 23.86
C ILE A 454 10.50 8.77 24.54
N VAL A 455 10.74 9.97 25.06
CA VAL A 455 11.92 10.34 25.85
C VAL A 455 11.91 9.68 27.23
N GLU A 456 10.77 9.54 27.91
CA GLU A 456 10.63 8.84 29.19
C GLU A 456 10.63 7.33 29.05
N ALA A 457 10.01 6.76 28.01
CA ALA A 457 10.10 5.33 27.71
C ALA A 457 11.53 4.94 27.30
N ALA A 458 12.21 5.79 26.51
CA ALA A 458 13.62 5.60 26.19
C ALA A 458 14.54 5.82 27.42
N LYS A 459 14.22 6.77 28.31
CA LYS A 459 14.94 6.96 29.59
C LYS A 459 14.73 5.77 30.53
N ASP A 460 13.51 5.25 30.69
CA ASP A 460 13.23 4.07 31.51
C ASP A 460 13.93 2.82 30.92
N TRP A 461 13.93 2.68 29.59
CA TRP A 461 14.70 1.62 28.91
C TRP A 461 16.23 1.78 29.07
N LEU A 462 16.77 3.00 28.99
CA LEU A 462 18.20 3.28 29.19
C LEU A 462 18.64 3.11 30.65
N MET A 463 17.75 3.42 31.61
CA MET A 463 18.09 3.50 33.03
C MET A 463 17.69 2.24 33.82
N ASN A 464 16.96 1.29 33.22
CA ASN A 464 16.51 0.04 33.86
C ASN A 464 17.11 -1.20 33.18
N PRO A 465 18.25 -1.73 33.67
CA PRO A 465 18.95 -2.88 33.07
C PRO A 465 18.09 -4.15 32.94
N ALA A 466 17.11 -4.35 33.84
CA ALA A 466 16.24 -5.52 33.83
C ALA A 466 15.28 -5.52 32.63
N LYS A 467 14.76 -4.35 32.24
CA LYS A 467 13.86 -4.22 31.08
C LYS A 467 14.61 -4.37 29.75
N ARG A 468 15.87 -3.93 29.68
CA ARG A 468 16.73 -4.13 28.50
C ARG A 468 17.00 -5.62 28.25
N SER A 469 17.30 -6.38 29.31
CA SER A 469 17.52 -7.83 29.20
C SER A 469 16.26 -8.57 28.73
N LEU A 470 15.08 -8.18 29.19
CA LEU A 470 13.81 -8.83 28.81
C LEU A 470 13.45 -8.58 27.34
N TYR A 471 13.76 -7.39 26.82
CA TYR A 471 13.48 -7.02 25.44
C TYR A 471 14.44 -7.68 24.45
N GLU A 472 15.72 -7.81 24.81
CA GLU A 472 16.68 -8.59 24.02
C GLU A 472 16.31 -10.08 23.98
N ASP A 473 15.75 -10.61 25.08
CA ASP A 473 15.24 -11.98 25.12
C ASP A 473 13.98 -12.15 24.24
N LEU A 474 13.08 -11.16 24.21
CA LEU A 474 11.90 -11.15 23.34
C LEU A 474 12.27 -11.05 21.86
N LEU A 475 13.27 -10.24 21.50
CA LEU A 475 13.78 -10.16 20.13
C LEU A 475 14.44 -11.47 19.68
N LYS A 476 15.17 -12.15 20.58
CA LYS A 476 15.72 -13.49 20.32
C LYS A 476 14.62 -14.54 20.11
N ARG A 477 13.54 -14.47 20.89
CA ARG A 477 12.37 -15.37 20.76
C ARG A 477 11.52 -15.10 19.53
N GLN A 478 11.33 -13.82 19.16
CA GLN A 478 10.64 -13.47 17.91
C GLN A 478 11.42 -13.96 16.69
N ASN A 479 12.75 -13.84 16.70
CA ASN A 479 13.55 -14.36 15.60
C ASN A 479 13.49 -15.90 15.52
N SER A 480 13.41 -16.62 16.65
CA SER A 480 13.26 -18.09 16.64
C SER A 480 11.86 -18.57 16.24
N ASP A 481 10.79 -17.86 16.64
CA ASP A 481 9.41 -18.22 16.27
C ASP A 481 9.10 -17.90 14.80
N THR A 482 9.75 -16.87 14.25
CA THR A 482 9.65 -16.55 12.82
C THR A 482 10.39 -17.61 11.98
N GLU A 483 11.55 -18.11 12.44
CA GLU A 483 12.27 -19.21 11.78
C GLU A 483 11.54 -20.57 11.86
N GLN A 484 10.77 -20.84 12.93
CA GLN A 484 10.01 -22.09 13.05
C GLN A 484 8.72 -22.09 12.21
N ARG A 485 8.04 -20.95 12.05
CA ARG A 485 6.79 -20.89 11.24
C ARG A 485 7.00 -21.00 9.74
N TYR A 486 8.17 -20.64 9.21
CA TYR A 486 8.49 -20.86 7.80
C TYR A 486 8.86 -22.32 7.45
N ARG A 487 9.03 -23.21 8.44
CA ARG A 487 9.41 -24.61 8.22
C ARG A 487 8.25 -25.61 8.19
N HIS A 488 7.01 -25.21 8.47
CA HIS A 488 5.92 -26.17 8.66
C HIS A 488 4.67 -25.98 7.79
N ASP A 489 4.58 -24.91 6.99
CA ASP A 489 3.40 -24.68 6.14
C ASP A 489 3.73 -24.38 4.66
N TYR A 490 4.83 -24.94 4.12
CA TYR A 490 5.02 -25.14 2.67
C TYR A 490 5.80 -26.42 2.37
#